data_AF-A0A9E2I7Z8-F1
#
_entry.id   AF-A0A9E2I7Z8-F1
#
_cell.length_a   1.000
_cell.length_b   1.000
_cell.length_c   1.000
_cell.angle_alpha   90.00
_cell.angle_beta   90.00
_cell.angle_gamma   90.00
#
_symmetry.space_group_name_H-M   'P 1'
#
loop_
_entity.id
_entity.type
_entity.pdbx_description
1 polymer ?
#
loop_
_entity_poly.entity_id
_entity_poly.type
_entity_poly.pdbx_seq_one_letter_code
_entity_poly.pdbx_strand_id
1 'polypeptide(L)'
;MRVVIDTNVWVSALLWRGLPYKFLKFTKHGDVEICVTAPILAELSRVLAYPKFQHRLKEMGVSISYLVGQATALSSLFTAVSSPEETLVPADPDDDIVILAAISARASFIISGDKHLLSLGEYRGIPIVKVHEFLKIVRGGTSKQKSCSSITAADCLYTDISIKLRKRIRLIREIRVPFLASLILEQV
;
A
#
# COMPACT_ATOMS: atom_id res chain seq x y z
N MET A 1 4.97 6.29 10.36
CA MET A 1 4.03 5.29 10.93
C MET A 1 3.73 4.24 9.88
N ARG A 2 3.65 2.95 10.23
CA ARG A 2 3.39 1.87 9.26
C ARG A 2 1.93 1.47 9.25
N VAL A 3 1.40 1.20 8.06
CA VAL A 3 0.03 0.71 7.88
C VAL A 3 0.00 -0.41 6.86
N VAL A 4 -0.87 -1.39 7.06
CA VAL A 4 -1.24 -2.34 6.01
C VAL A 4 -2.64 -1.99 5.55
N ILE A 5 -2.88 -2.06 4.24
CA ILE A 5 -4.20 -1.85 3.69
C ILE A 5 -4.67 -3.14 3.02
N ASP A 6 -5.95 -3.43 3.21
CA ASP A 6 -6.66 -4.55 2.61
C ASP A 6 -6.71 -4.41 1.08
N THR A 7 -6.81 -5.54 0.38
CA THR A 7 -6.93 -5.62 -1.07
C THR A 7 -8.12 -4.81 -1.59
N ASN A 8 -9.26 -4.83 -0.90
CA ASN A 8 -10.42 -4.03 -1.32
C ASN A 8 -10.14 -2.51 -1.31
N VAL A 9 -9.31 -2.05 -0.37
CA VAL A 9 -8.87 -0.65 -0.27
C VAL A 9 -7.91 -0.34 -1.41
N TRP A 10 -6.99 -1.25 -1.74
CA TRP A 10 -6.12 -1.12 -2.93
C TRP A 10 -6.94 -0.97 -4.22
N VAL A 11 -7.88 -1.90 -4.46
CA VAL A 11 -8.75 -1.88 -5.64
C VAL A 11 -9.54 -0.58 -5.69
N SER A 12 -10.12 -0.16 -4.55
CA SER A 12 -10.88 1.09 -4.46
C SER A 12 -10.03 2.32 -4.77
N ALA A 13 -8.79 2.35 -4.25
CA ALA A 13 -7.89 3.47 -4.42
C ALA A 13 -7.28 3.57 -5.82
N LEU A 14 -7.11 2.44 -6.52
CA LEU A 14 -6.51 2.40 -7.85
C LEU A 14 -7.53 2.66 -8.97
N LEU A 15 -8.78 2.21 -8.81
CA LEU A 15 -9.80 2.31 -9.88
C LEU A 15 -10.70 3.54 -9.80
N TRP A 16 -10.84 4.16 -8.62
CA TRP A 16 -11.71 5.33 -8.42
C TRP A 16 -10.99 6.47 -7.70
N ARG A 17 -11.47 7.70 -7.89
CA ARG A 17 -10.93 8.92 -7.25
C ARG A 17 -11.57 9.23 -5.89
N GLY A 18 -12.01 8.19 -5.19
CA GLY A 18 -12.70 8.27 -3.90
C GLY A 18 -11.77 8.54 -2.72
N LEU A 19 -12.27 8.28 -1.51
CA LEU A 19 -11.50 8.47 -0.28
C LEU A 19 -10.22 7.61 -0.22
N PRO A 20 -10.23 6.32 -0.62
CA PRO A 20 -9.00 5.50 -0.66
C PRO A 20 -7.91 6.07 -1.57
N TYR A 21 -8.28 6.67 -2.71
CA TYR A 21 -7.34 7.37 -3.59
C TYR A 21 -6.72 8.60 -2.92
N LYS A 22 -7.52 9.39 -2.21
CA LYS A 22 -7.03 10.54 -1.43
C LYS A 22 -6.09 10.08 -0.31
N PHE A 23 -6.38 8.94 0.31
CA PHE A 23 -5.49 8.31 1.29
C PHE A 23 -4.13 7.95 0.67
N LEU A 24 -4.09 7.28 -0.49
CA LEU A 24 -2.81 6.98 -1.18
C LEU A 24 -2.01 8.22 -1.54
N LYS A 25 -2.67 9.35 -1.84
CA LYS A 25 -1.96 10.63 -2.05
C LYS A 25 -1.36 11.17 -0.76
N PHE A 26 -2.09 11.09 0.34
CA PHE A 26 -1.63 11.56 1.63
C PHE A 26 -0.37 10.82 2.11
N THR A 27 -0.29 9.51 1.91
CA THR A 27 0.87 8.71 2.33
C THR A 27 2.17 9.05 1.58
N LYS A 28 2.10 9.73 0.42
CA LYS A 28 3.30 10.15 -0.33
C LYS A 28 4.18 11.15 0.41
N HIS A 29 3.64 11.88 1.40
CA HIS A 29 4.38 12.88 2.16
C HIS A 29 5.33 12.30 3.21
N GLY A 30 5.35 10.96 3.40
CA GLY A 30 6.37 10.26 4.19
C GLY A 30 6.00 9.99 5.65
N ASP A 31 4.93 10.58 6.17
CA ASP A 31 4.46 10.34 7.54
C ASP A 31 3.85 8.95 7.73
N VAL A 32 3.34 8.36 6.64
CA VAL A 32 2.68 7.06 6.60
C VAL A 32 3.33 6.18 5.53
N GLU A 33 3.88 5.05 5.97
CA GLU A 33 4.46 4.00 5.14
C GLU A 33 3.43 2.90 4.95
N ILE A 34 3.02 2.65 3.70
CA ILE A 34 2.16 1.50 3.36
C ILE A 34 3.05 0.27 3.23
N CYS A 35 2.72 -0.79 3.95
CA CYS A 35 3.42 -2.06 3.94
C CYS A 35 2.60 -3.10 3.18
N VAL A 36 3.27 -3.93 2.38
CA VAL A 36 2.65 -5.04 1.65
C VAL A 36 3.52 -6.28 1.74
N THR A 37 2.92 -7.44 1.50
CA THR A 37 3.60 -8.72 1.29
C THR A 37 3.31 -9.23 -0.13
N ALA A 38 4.08 -10.20 -0.60
CA ALA A 38 3.84 -10.82 -1.91
C ALA A 38 2.41 -11.41 -2.05
N PRO A 39 1.83 -12.09 -1.03
CA PRO A 39 0.43 -12.53 -1.07
C PRO A 39 -0.58 -11.40 -1.33
N ILE A 40 -0.43 -10.23 -0.68
CA ILE A 40 -1.33 -9.09 -0.93
C ILE A 40 -1.26 -8.62 -2.39
N LEU A 41 -0.06 -8.55 -2.97
CA LEU A 41 0.11 -8.13 -4.36
C LEU A 41 -0.45 -9.16 -5.35
N ALA A 42 -0.29 -10.45 -5.05
CA ALA A 42 -0.86 -11.54 -5.84
C ALA A 42 -2.40 -11.49 -5.78
N GLU A 43 -2.96 -11.27 -4.59
CA GLU A 43 -4.40 -11.16 -4.38
C GLU A 43 -4.97 -9.92 -5.09
N LEU A 44 -4.28 -8.78 -5.02
CA LEU A 44 -4.65 -7.60 -5.79
C LEU A 44 -4.69 -7.88 -7.30
N SER A 45 -3.68 -8.56 -7.84
CA SER A 45 -3.64 -8.96 -9.26
C SER A 45 -4.85 -9.85 -9.62
N ARG A 46 -5.14 -10.85 -8.78
CA ARG A 46 -6.26 -11.78 -8.97
C ARG A 46 -7.60 -11.07 -8.93
N VAL A 47 -7.82 -10.20 -7.95
CA VAL A 47 -9.08 -9.43 -7.79
C VAL A 47 -9.28 -8.49 -8.96
N LEU A 48 -8.23 -7.79 -9.43
CA LEU A 48 -8.31 -6.92 -10.60
C LEU A 48 -8.63 -7.67 -11.90
N ALA A 49 -8.39 -8.99 -11.96
CA ALA A 49 -8.75 -9.83 -13.10
C ALA A 49 -10.25 -10.19 -13.15
N TYR A 50 -11.04 -9.89 -12.11
CA TYR A 50 -12.46 -10.20 -12.10
C TYR A 50 -13.24 -9.46 -13.20
N PRO A 51 -14.27 -10.09 -13.82
CA PRO A 51 -15.05 -9.51 -14.91
C PRO A 51 -15.63 -8.12 -14.60
N LYS A 52 -16.06 -7.91 -13.35
CA LYS A 52 -16.66 -6.65 -12.88
C LYS A 52 -15.72 -5.43 -12.98
N PHE A 53 -14.40 -5.63 -13.05
CA PHE A 53 -13.43 -4.52 -13.17
C PHE A 53 -12.89 -4.33 -14.59
N GLN A 54 -13.12 -5.27 -15.51
CA GLN A 54 -12.54 -5.21 -16.86
C GLN A 54 -13.02 -3.99 -17.66
N HIS A 55 -14.31 -3.66 -17.56
CA HIS A 55 -14.84 -2.44 -18.17
C HIS A 55 -14.09 -1.20 -17.69
N ARG A 56 -13.88 -1.10 -16.37
CA ARG A 56 -13.22 0.04 -15.75
C ARG A 56 -11.75 0.16 -16.15
N LEU A 57 -11.03 -0.96 -16.20
CA LEU A 57 -9.64 -1.01 -16.66
C LEU A 57 -9.52 -0.54 -18.12
N LYS A 58 -10.46 -0.96 -18.97
CA LYS A 58 -10.54 -0.53 -20.38
C LYS A 58 -10.81 0.96 -20.51
N GLU A 59 -11.78 1.51 -19.76
CA GLU A 59 -12.04 2.96 -19.71
C GLU A 59 -10.81 3.78 -19.32
N MET A 60 -10.03 3.26 -18.37
CA MET A 60 -8.82 3.92 -17.88
C MET A 60 -7.62 3.73 -18.81
N GLY A 61 -7.67 2.78 -19.75
CA GLY A 61 -6.56 2.46 -20.65
C GLY A 61 -5.33 1.91 -19.93
N VAL A 62 -5.51 1.17 -18.82
CA VAL A 62 -4.40 0.64 -18.01
C VAL A 62 -4.45 -0.87 -17.87
N SER A 63 -3.28 -1.51 -17.76
CA SER A 63 -3.17 -2.94 -17.48
C SER A 63 -3.19 -3.25 -15.98
N ILE A 64 -3.53 -4.49 -15.62
CA ILE A 64 -3.42 -4.98 -14.24
C ILE A 64 -1.97 -4.89 -13.76
N SER A 65 -1.00 -5.28 -14.59
CA SER A 65 0.43 -5.22 -14.25
C SER A 65 0.89 -3.80 -13.93
N TYR A 66 0.37 -2.80 -14.64
CA TYR A 66 0.65 -1.40 -14.35
C TYR A 66 0.11 -0.98 -12.97
N LEU A 67 -1.12 -1.39 -12.62
CA LEU A 67 -1.71 -1.08 -11.32
C LEU A 67 -0.99 -1.78 -10.15
N VAL A 68 -0.62 -3.05 -10.31
CA VAL A 68 0.18 -3.79 -9.31
C VAL A 68 1.57 -3.17 -9.17
N GLY A 69 2.17 -2.72 -10.29
CA GLY A 69 3.42 -1.96 -10.28
C GLY A 69 3.31 -0.64 -9.51
N GLN A 70 2.18 0.08 -9.66
CA GLN A 70 1.92 1.28 -8.85
C GLN A 70 1.77 0.96 -7.37
N ALA A 71 1.01 -0.08 -7.00
CA ALA A 71 0.88 -0.52 -5.61
C ALA A 71 2.26 -0.80 -5.01
N THR A 72 3.06 -1.61 -5.72
CA THR A 72 4.44 -1.95 -5.34
C THR A 72 5.32 -0.70 -5.17
N ALA A 73 5.21 0.29 -6.06
CA ALA A 73 5.99 1.51 -5.99
C ALA A 73 5.57 2.45 -4.85
N LEU A 74 4.33 2.35 -4.38
CA LEU A 74 3.78 3.14 -3.27
C LEU A 74 4.04 2.49 -1.90
N SER A 75 4.37 1.20 -1.87
CA SER A 75 4.55 0.42 -0.65
C SER A 75 5.99 -0.02 -0.39
N SER A 76 6.28 -0.39 0.85
CA SER A 76 7.45 -1.18 1.23
C SER A 76 7.08 -2.67 1.31
N LEU A 77 7.89 -3.52 0.68
CA LEU A 77 7.67 -4.97 0.64
C LEU A 77 8.26 -5.64 1.88
N PHE A 78 7.46 -6.49 2.52
CA PHE A 78 7.85 -7.32 3.65
C PHE A 78 7.64 -8.80 3.32
N THR A 79 8.44 -9.66 3.95
CA THR A 79 8.22 -11.10 3.92
C THR A 79 7.20 -11.46 5.00
N ALA A 80 6.16 -12.20 4.63
CA ALA A 80 5.20 -12.71 5.60
C ALA A 80 5.91 -13.66 6.58
N VAL A 81 5.75 -13.40 7.87
CA VAL A 81 6.18 -14.31 8.94
C VAL A 81 5.03 -15.26 9.18
N SER A 82 5.10 -16.48 8.66
CA SER A 82 4.10 -17.52 8.89
C SER A 82 4.75 -18.75 9.52
N SER A 83 4.14 -19.27 10.59
CA SER A 83 4.25 -20.70 10.92
C SER A 83 3.22 -21.44 10.06
N PRO A 84 3.54 -22.64 9.50
CA PRO A 84 2.66 -23.35 8.57
C PRO A 84 1.30 -23.81 9.13
N GLU A 85 1.05 -23.64 10.43
CA GLU A 85 -0.09 -24.27 11.15
C GLU A 85 -1.07 -23.27 11.77
N GLU A 86 -0.84 -21.96 11.69
CA GLU A 86 -1.75 -20.96 12.27
C GLU A 86 -2.76 -20.44 11.23
N THR A 87 -3.98 -20.97 11.26
CA THR A 87 -5.15 -20.21 10.77
C THR A 87 -5.42 -19.09 11.76
N LEU A 88 -5.23 -17.83 11.34
CA LEU A 88 -5.31 -16.68 12.25
C LEU A 88 -6.73 -16.14 12.38
N VAL A 89 -7.51 -16.24 11.32
CA VAL A 89 -8.94 -15.89 11.24
C VAL A 89 -9.70 -17.10 10.74
N PRO A 90 -10.23 -17.94 11.66
CA PRO A 90 -11.00 -19.13 11.29
C PRO A 90 -12.26 -18.82 10.45
N ALA A 91 -12.74 -17.58 10.50
CA ALA A 91 -13.94 -17.13 9.79
C ALA A 91 -13.69 -16.83 8.30
N ASP A 92 -12.47 -16.44 7.91
CA ASP A 92 -12.11 -16.16 6.52
C ASP A 92 -10.58 -16.30 6.33
N PRO A 93 -10.11 -17.43 5.77
CA PRO A 93 -8.69 -17.62 5.48
C PRO A 93 -8.08 -16.60 4.50
N ASP A 94 -8.90 -15.90 3.69
CA ASP A 94 -8.40 -14.86 2.78
C ASP A 94 -7.98 -13.59 3.57
N ASP A 95 -8.53 -13.37 4.76
CA ASP A 95 -8.18 -12.27 5.66
C ASP A 95 -6.82 -12.47 6.35
N ASP A 96 -6.35 -13.72 6.44
CA ASP A 96 -5.08 -14.07 7.09
C ASP A 96 -3.90 -13.36 6.44
N ILE A 97 -3.93 -13.15 5.11
CA ILE A 97 -2.81 -12.51 4.41
C ILE A 97 -2.62 -11.04 4.84
N VAL A 98 -3.71 -10.34 5.17
CA VAL A 98 -3.69 -8.93 5.59
C VAL A 98 -3.16 -8.84 7.02
N ILE A 99 -3.60 -9.73 7.90
CA ILE A 99 -3.14 -9.80 9.29
C ILE A 99 -1.68 -10.23 9.36
N LEU A 100 -1.28 -11.27 8.62
CA LEU A 100 0.11 -11.71 8.52
C LEU A 100 1.01 -10.57 8.04
N ALA A 101 0.58 -9.82 7.03
CA ALA A 101 1.31 -8.65 6.57
C ALA A 101 1.45 -7.58 7.67
N ALA A 102 0.39 -7.34 8.43
CA ALA A 102 0.39 -6.36 9.52
C ALA A 102 1.37 -6.74 10.63
N ILE A 103 1.36 -8.01 11.04
CA ILE A 103 2.30 -8.56 12.03
C ILE A 103 3.73 -8.45 11.51
N SER A 104 3.97 -8.90 10.27
CA SER A 104 5.30 -8.93 9.66
C SER A 104 5.91 -7.54 9.51
N ALA A 105 5.09 -6.55 9.17
CA ALA A 105 5.51 -5.16 9.04
C ALA A 105 5.62 -4.42 10.38
N ARG A 106 5.12 -5.01 11.48
CA ARG A 106 4.84 -4.32 12.76
C ARG A 106 3.99 -3.07 12.51
N ALA A 107 2.90 -3.26 11.79
CA ALA A 107 2.00 -2.18 11.41
C ALA A 107 1.35 -1.57 12.64
N SER A 108 1.16 -0.25 12.61
CA SER A 108 0.43 0.48 13.64
C SER A 108 -1.07 0.41 13.42
N PHE A 109 -1.53 0.16 12.18
CA PHE A 109 -2.94 0.04 11.81
C PHE A 109 -3.11 -0.93 10.64
N ILE A 110 -4.25 -1.61 10.63
CA ILE A 110 -4.82 -2.25 9.44
C ILE A 110 -5.95 -1.35 8.93
N ILE A 111 -5.96 -1.05 7.63
CA ILE A 111 -6.99 -0.25 6.99
C ILE A 111 -7.79 -1.15 6.07
N SER A 112 -9.06 -1.37 6.40
CA SER A 112 -9.93 -2.29 5.67
C SER A 112 -11.30 -1.67 5.38
N GLY A 113 -11.92 -2.11 4.28
CA GLY A 113 -13.34 -1.90 3.99
C GLY A 113 -14.21 -3.12 4.29
N ASP A 114 -13.60 -4.24 4.69
CA ASP A 114 -14.26 -5.51 4.92
C ASP A 114 -14.95 -5.55 6.29
N LYS A 115 -16.22 -5.98 6.32
CA LYS A 115 -17.00 -5.98 7.56
C LYS A 115 -16.55 -7.06 8.53
N HIS A 116 -16.07 -8.21 8.05
CA HIS A 116 -15.53 -9.27 8.89
C HIS A 116 -14.24 -8.83 9.56
N LEU A 117 -13.27 -8.31 8.81
CA LEU A 117 -12.05 -7.72 9.41
C LEU A 117 -12.37 -6.60 10.39
N LEU A 118 -13.26 -5.67 10.02
CA LEU A 118 -13.65 -4.56 10.90
C LEU A 118 -14.36 -5.03 12.17
N SER A 119 -15.06 -6.18 12.12
CA SER A 119 -15.75 -6.73 13.30
C SER A 119 -14.79 -7.26 14.37
N LEU A 120 -13.54 -7.59 13.99
CA LEU A 120 -12.49 -7.95 14.95
C LEU A 120 -12.07 -6.75 15.79
N GLY A 121 -12.18 -5.53 15.25
CA GLY A 121 -11.81 -4.27 15.91
C GLY A 121 -10.30 -4.06 16.05
N GLU A 122 -9.58 -5.04 16.60
CA GLU A 122 -8.13 -5.07 16.69
C GLU A 122 -7.60 -6.52 16.61
N TYR A 123 -6.36 -6.68 16.17
CA TYR A 123 -5.68 -7.98 16.18
C TYR A 123 -4.28 -7.85 16.79
N ARG A 124 -4.01 -8.57 17.87
CA ARG A 124 -2.73 -8.53 18.62
C ARG A 124 -2.25 -7.08 18.90
N GLY A 125 -3.17 -6.19 19.29
CA GLY A 125 -2.90 -4.78 19.57
C GLY A 125 -2.74 -3.88 18.34
N ILE A 126 -3.04 -4.38 17.13
CA ILE A 126 -3.08 -3.60 15.89
C ILE A 126 -4.55 -3.24 15.59
N PRO A 127 -4.95 -1.97 15.71
CA PRO A 127 -6.33 -1.55 15.41
C PRO A 127 -6.67 -1.71 13.94
N ILE A 128 -7.90 -2.15 13.67
CA ILE A 128 -8.47 -2.31 12.33
C ILE A 128 -9.51 -1.22 12.13
N VAL A 129 -9.27 -0.34 11.16
CA VAL A 129 -10.06 0.89 10.98
C VAL A 129 -10.43 1.12 9.53
N LYS A 130 -11.51 1.87 9.30
CA LYS A 130 -11.84 2.36 7.96
C LYS A 130 -10.91 3.48 7.56
N VAL A 131 -10.79 3.70 6.25
CA VAL A 131 -9.98 4.81 5.68
C VAL A 131 -10.36 6.17 6.28
N HIS A 132 -11.66 6.44 6.49
CA HIS A 132 -12.09 7.73 7.06
C HIS A 132 -11.73 7.89 8.54
N GLU A 133 -11.75 6.81 9.32
CA GLU A 133 -11.34 6.80 10.72
C GLU A 133 -9.84 7.06 10.83
N PHE A 134 -9.04 6.34 10.04
CA PHE A 134 -7.60 6.55 9.99
C PHE A 134 -7.24 8.00 9.64
N LEU A 135 -7.88 8.58 8.63
CA LEU A 135 -7.63 9.98 8.24
C LEU A 135 -8.03 10.98 9.34
N LYS A 136 -9.06 10.69 10.16
CA LYS A 136 -9.41 11.51 11.32
C LYS A 136 -8.33 11.42 12.41
N ILE A 137 -7.84 10.22 12.70
CA ILE A 137 -6.78 9.99 13.72
C ILE A 137 -5.54 10.80 13.36
N VAL A 138 -5.08 10.71 12.11
CA VAL A 138 -3.85 11.40 11.68
C VAL A 138 -4.02 12.92 11.61
N ARG A 139 -5.21 13.42 11.26
CA ARG A 139 -5.49 14.86 11.23
C ARG A 139 -5.80 15.46 12.61
N GLY A 140 -6.30 14.67 13.54
CA GLY A 140 -6.57 15.10 14.92
C GLY A 140 -5.31 15.17 15.79
N GLY A 141 -4.25 14.47 15.40
CA GLY A 141 -2.95 14.50 16.09
C GLY A 141 -2.03 15.67 15.72
N THR A 142 -2.39 16.50 14.73
CA THR A 142 -1.57 17.61 14.23
C THR A 142 -1.98 18.97 14.83
N SER A 143 -2.14 19.06 16.15
CA SER A 143 -2.14 20.35 16.85
C SER A 143 -0.72 20.91 17.00
N LYS A 144 -0.15 21.40 15.89
CA LYS A 144 0.89 22.45 15.81
C LYS A 144 1.17 22.75 14.33
N GLN A 145 0.29 23.55 13.74
CA GLN A 145 0.59 24.25 12.49
C GLN A 145 1.72 25.26 12.76
N LYS A 146 2.89 25.08 12.14
CA LYS A 146 3.70 26.22 11.71
C LYS A 146 3.34 26.50 10.26
N SER A 147 2.93 27.74 10.05
CA SER A 147 2.62 28.36 8.77
C SER A 147 3.73 28.15 7.73
N CYS A 148 3.36 27.80 6.49
CA CYS A 148 3.94 28.47 5.34
C CYS A 148 2.95 28.45 4.17
N SER A 149 2.75 29.64 3.66
CA SER A 149 1.87 30.08 2.58
C SER A 149 2.36 29.61 1.20
N SER A 150 1.38 29.45 0.30
CA SER A 150 1.50 29.44 -1.16
C SER A 150 2.45 28.42 -1.80
N ILE A 151 1.89 27.27 -2.20
CA ILE A 151 2.42 26.48 -3.32
C ILE A 151 1.25 26.22 -4.27
N THR A 152 1.30 26.81 -5.46
CA THR A 152 0.35 26.56 -6.55
C THR A 152 0.58 25.17 -7.13
N ALA A 153 -0.49 24.53 -7.60
CA ALA A 153 -0.54 23.11 -7.99
C ALA A 153 0.36 22.70 -9.18
N ALA A 154 1.07 23.65 -9.82
CA ALA A 154 1.87 23.40 -11.00
C ALA A 154 3.33 22.96 -10.68
N ASP A 155 3.87 23.31 -9.51
CA ASP A 155 5.29 23.03 -9.20
C ASP A 155 5.54 21.60 -8.67
N CYS A 156 4.49 20.84 -8.35
CA CYS A 156 4.61 19.51 -7.72
C CYS A 156 4.97 18.36 -8.66
N LEU A 157 4.99 18.55 -9.98
CA LEU A 157 5.12 17.43 -10.93
C LEU A 157 6.57 17.05 -11.28
N TYR A 158 7.59 17.83 -10.89
CA TYR A 158 8.94 17.64 -11.44
C TYR A 158 10.09 17.43 -10.45
N THR A 159 9.92 17.63 -9.14
CA THR A 159 11.06 17.63 -8.20
C THR A 159 11.25 16.37 -7.35
N ASP A 160 10.28 15.44 -7.29
CA ASP A 160 10.30 14.40 -6.25
C ASP A 160 10.70 12.97 -6.70
N ILE A 161 11.15 12.81 -7.95
CA ILE A 161 11.80 11.56 -8.39
C ILE A 161 13.18 11.41 -7.69
N SER A 162 13.83 12.53 -7.36
CA SER A 162 15.20 12.59 -6.87
C SER A 162 15.41 12.14 -5.41
N ILE A 163 14.35 12.13 -4.57
CA ILE A 163 14.47 11.72 -3.16
C ILE A 163 14.29 10.20 -3.00
N LYS A 164 13.37 9.60 -3.76
CA LYS A 164 13.10 8.15 -3.68
C LYS A 164 14.20 7.32 -4.35
N LEU A 165 14.83 7.82 -5.43
CA LEU A 165 15.99 7.17 -6.03
C LEU A 165 17.22 7.13 -5.10
N ARG A 166 17.47 8.19 -4.31
CA ARG A 166 18.62 8.23 -3.38
C ARG A 166 18.53 7.18 -2.27
N LYS A 167 17.32 6.85 -1.79
CA LYS A 167 17.14 5.75 -0.82
C LYS A 167 17.29 4.36 -1.46
N ARG A 168 16.88 4.19 -2.73
CA ARG A 168 17.01 2.91 -3.47
C ARG A 168 18.44 2.57 -3.88
N ILE A 169 19.25 3.55 -4.29
CA ILE A 169 20.65 3.32 -4.67
C ILE A 169 21.50 2.82 -3.49
N ARG A 170 21.14 3.17 -2.26
CA ARG A 170 21.84 2.69 -1.05
C ARG A 170 21.56 1.22 -0.75
N LEU A 171 20.36 0.72 -1.06
CA LEU A 171 19.97 -0.66 -0.79
C LEU A 171 20.47 -1.65 -1.86
N ILE A 172 20.57 -1.21 -3.13
CA ILE A 172 21.04 -2.08 -4.23
C ILE A 172 22.55 -2.40 -4.12
N ARG A 173 23.34 -1.57 -3.42
CA ARG A 173 24.76 -1.85 -3.18
C ARG A 173 25.04 -2.96 -2.16
N GLU A 174 24.06 -3.35 -1.33
CA GLU A 174 24.23 -4.39 -0.30
C GLU A 174 23.72 -5.76 -0.73
N ILE A 175 22.94 -5.86 -1.81
CA ILE A 175 22.38 -7.13 -2.27
C ILE A 175 23.18 -7.65 -3.46
N ARG A 176 24.13 -8.55 -3.19
CA ARG A 176 24.85 -9.34 -4.20
C ARG A 176 23.90 -10.42 -4.77
N VAL A 177 22.96 -10.05 -5.65
CA VAL A 177 22.18 -11.03 -6.43
C VAL A 177 22.79 -11.12 -7.83
N PRO A 178 23.31 -12.28 -8.28
CA PRO A 178 23.92 -12.42 -9.61
C PRO A 178 22.92 -12.35 -10.78
N PHE A 179 21.62 -12.16 -10.51
CA PHE A 179 20.55 -12.48 -11.47
C PHE A 179 19.95 -11.28 -12.22
N LEU A 180 20.33 -10.03 -11.89
CA LEU A 180 19.74 -8.82 -12.51
C LEU A 180 20.71 -8.06 -13.43
N ALA A 181 21.92 -8.56 -13.67
CA ALA A 181 22.91 -7.88 -14.49
C ALA A 181 22.59 -7.87 -16.01
N SER A 182 21.65 -8.70 -16.47
CA SER A 182 21.33 -8.81 -17.91
C SER A 182 20.24 -7.84 -18.41
N LEU A 183 19.46 -7.19 -17.53
CA LEU A 183 18.29 -6.42 -17.96
C LEU A 183 18.48 -4.89 -17.99
N ILE A 184 19.69 -4.37 -17.78
CA ILE A 184 19.94 -2.92 -17.69
C ILE A 184 20.86 -2.39 -18.80
N LEU A 185 21.44 -3.24 -19.67
CA LEU A 185 22.42 -2.79 -20.67
C LEU A 185 21.88 -2.47 -22.07
N GLU A 186 20.56 -2.44 -22.30
CA GLU A 186 19.99 -2.24 -23.65
C GLU A 186 19.18 -0.94 -23.86
N GLN A 187 19.41 0.08 -23.03
CA GLN A 187 18.73 1.39 -23.15
C GLN A 187 19.67 2.59 -22.97
N VAL A 188 20.93 2.50 -23.42
CA VAL A 188 21.83 3.66 -23.57
C VAL A 188 22.27 3.77 -25.01
#